data_AF-A0A934XED6-F1
#
_entry.id   AF-A0A934XED6-F1
#
_cell.length_a   1.000
_cell.length_b   1.000
_cell.length_c   1.000
_cell.angle_alpha   90.00
_cell.angle_beta   90.00
_cell.angle_gamma   90.00
#
_symmetry.space_group_name_H-M   'P 1'
#
loop_
_entity.id
_entity.type
_entity.pdbx_description
1 polymer ?
#
loop_
_entity_poly.entity_id
_entity_poly.type
_entity_poly.pdbx_seq_one_letter_code
_entity_poly.pdbx_strand_id
1 'polypeptide(L)' 'MDFDMLKPGAIVASLVFALLGIVVFWLCFIIIDKITPYDLWGEIVEKQNVALALVVAAMSLGICIIVAAAIH' A
#
# COMPACT_ATOMS: atom_id res chain seq x y z
N MET A 1 -20.06 -17.63 23.47
CA MET A 1 -19.25 -16.87 22.50
C MET A 1 -19.92 -15.52 22.40
N ASP A 2 -19.62 -14.65 23.35
CA ASP A 2 -20.28 -13.36 23.46
C ASP A 2 -19.93 -12.52 22.24
N PHE A 3 -20.96 -11.92 21.64
CA PHE A 3 -20.87 -10.97 20.54
C PHE A 3 -20.24 -9.62 20.98
N ASP A 4 -19.51 -9.59 22.09
CA ASP A 4 -18.70 -8.46 22.56
C ASP A 4 -17.64 -8.03 21.53
N MET A 5 -17.25 -8.94 20.62
CA MET A 5 -16.36 -8.64 19.48
C MET A 5 -17.02 -7.77 18.40
N LEU A 6 -18.35 -7.65 18.39
CA LEU A 6 -19.12 -6.80 17.47
C LEU A 6 -19.53 -5.48 18.12
N LYS A 7 -18.67 -4.84 18.93
CA LYS A 7 -18.88 -3.42 19.23
C LYS A 7 -18.76 -2.66 17.90
N PRO A 8 -19.81 -1.96 17.43
CA PRO A 8 -19.75 -1.21 16.17
C PRO A 8 -18.57 -0.23 16.15
N GLY A 9 -18.20 0.33 17.31
CA GLY A 9 -17.03 1.19 17.46
C GLY A 9 -15.69 0.51 17.13
N ALA A 10 -15.51 -0.77 17.48
CA ALA A 10 -14.27 -1.50 17.17
C ALA A 10 -14.16 -1.80 15.66
N ILE A 11 -15.27 -2.17 15.02
CA ILE A 11 -15.32 -2.42 13.58
C ILE A 11 -15.06 -1.12 12.80
N VAL A 12 -15.69 -0.02 13.22
CA VAL A 12 -15.50 1.31 12.61
C VAL A 12 -14.04 1.77 12.78
N ALA A 13 -13.45 1.60 13.97
CA ALA A 13 -12.05 1.92 14.20
C ALA A 13 -11.12 1.12 13.27
N SER A 14 -11.29 -0.22 13.21
CA SER A 14 -10.48 -1.08 12.32
C SER A 14 -10.63 -0.71 10.84
N LEU A 15 -11.83 -0.34 10.40
CA LEU A 15 -12.08 0.11 9.04
C LEU A 15 -11.37 1.44 8.74
N VAL A 16 -11.40 2.38 9.68
CA VAL A 16 -10.70 3.67 9.56
C VAL A 16 -9.18 3.48 9.49
N PHE A 17 -8.61 2.60 10.33
CA PHE A 17 -7.17 2.29 10.27
C PHE A 17 -6.77 1.56 8.98
N ALA A 18 -7.60 0.64 8.48
CA ALA A 18 -7.37 -0.01 7.19
C ALA A 18 -7.38 1.01 6.03
N LEU A 19 -8.34 1.94 6.02
CA LEU A 19 -8.41 3.00 5.01
C LEU A 19 -7.21 3.95 5.10
N LEU A 20 -6.78 4.31 6.32
CA LEU A 20 -5.56 5.10 6.53
C LEU A 20 -4.33 4.41 5.93
N GLY A 21 -4.18 3.09 6.14
CA GLY A 21 -3.10 2.32 5.54
C GLY A 21 -3.09 2.38 4.02
N ILE A 22 -4.26 2.26 3.37
CA ILE A 22 -4.40 2.37 1.91
C ILE A 22 -4.02 3.78 1.43
N VAL A 23 -4.45 4.83 2.14
CA VAL A 23 -4.13 6.22 1.79
C VAL A 23 -2.62 6.47 1.89
N VAL A 24 -1.97 5.99 2.95
CA VAL A 24 -0.51 6.11 3.12
C VAL A 24 0.23 5.35 2.03
N PHE A 25 -0.20 4.12 1.72
CA PHE A 25 0.37 3.33 0.64
C PHE A 25 0.30 4.07 -0.71
N TRP A 26 -0.86 4.66 -1.02
CA TRP A 26 -1.05 5.39 -2.27
C TRP A 26 -0.20 6.67 -2.34
N LEU A 27 -0.10 7.41 -1.22
CA LEU A 27 0.78 8.57 -1.12
C LEU A 27 2.25 8.20 -1.36
N CYS A 28 2.74 7.12 -0.74
CA CYS A 28 4.09 6.63 -0.98
C CYS A 28 4.30 6.30 -2.46
N PHE A 29 3.35 5.59 -3.10
CA PHE A 29 3.44 5.26 -4.52
C PHE A 29 3.57 6.51 -5.41
N ILE A 30 2.74 7.53 -5.17
CA ILE A 30 2.81 8.81 -5.91
C ILE A 30 4.15 9.51 -5.69
N ILE A 31 4.67 9.52 -4.45
CA ILE A 31 5.97 10.13 -4.14
C ILE A 31 7.08 9.44 -4.92
N ILE A 32 7.07 8.11 -4.98
CA ILE A 32 8.08 7.31 -5.67
C ILE A 32 8.00 7.51 -7.17
N ASP A 33 6.80 7.49 -7.74
CA ASP A 33 6.55 7.75 -9.16
C ASP A 33 7.10 9.12 -9.55
N LYS A 34 6.88 10.14 -8.70
CA LYS A 34 7.39 11.49 -8.94
C LYS A 34 8.90 11.64 -8.75
N ILE A 35 9.50 10.87 -7.84
CA ILE A 35 10.97 10.84 -7.62
C ILE A 35 11.66 10.10 -8.76
N THR A 36 11.01 9.10 -9.34
CA THR A 36 11.56 8.27 -10.42
C THR A 36 11.33 8.99 -11.75
N PRO A 37 12.34 9.59 -12.39
CA PRO A 37 12.16 10.37 -13.63
C PRO A 37 11.92 9.48 -14.87
N TYR A 38 11.48 8.25 -14.67
CA TYR A 38 11.28 7.24 -15.69
C TYR A 38 9.77 7.05 -15.92
N ASP A 39 9.39 6.82 -17.17
CA ASP A 39 8.02 6.46 -17.50
C ASP A 39 7.76 5.01 -17.06
N LEU A 40 7.37 4.84 -15.79
CA LEU A 40 7.09 3.56 -15.15
C LEU A 40 6.02 2.78 -15.92
N TRP A 41 5.00 3.48 -16.41
CA TRP A 41 3.91 2.87 -17.15
C TRP A 41 4.38 2.39 -18.53
N GLY A 42 5.12 3.22 -19.26
CA GLY A 42 5.70 2.83 -20.55
C GLY A 42 6.70 1.67 -20.43
N GLU A 43 7.58 1.69 -19.42
CA GLU A 43 8.54 0.61 -19.19
C GLU A 43 7.88 -0.72 -18.78
N ILE A 44 6.89 -0.69 -17.89
CA ILE A 44 6.25 -1.90 -17.38
C ILE A 44 5.24 -2.46 -18.37
N VAL A 45 4.41 -1.61 -19.00
CA VAL A 45 3.30 -2.06 -19.84
C VAL A 45 3.72 -2.22 -21.31
N GLU A 46 4.44 -1.26 -21.88
CA GLU A 46 4.82 -1.32 -23.31
C GLU A 46 6.09 -2.12 -23.53
N LYS A 47 7.13 -1.86 -22.73
CA LYS A 47 8.43 -2.54 -22.86
C LYS A 47 8.52 -3.85 -22.08
N GLN A 48 7.51 -4.18 -21.27
CA GLN A 48 7.47 -5.35 -20.41
C GLN A 48 8.74 -5.55 -19.58
N ASN A 49 9.26 -4.45 -19.03
CA ASN A 49 10.48 -4.47 -18.25
C ASN A 49 10.23 -5.12 -16.87
N VAL A 50 10.38 -6.44 -16.82
CA VAL A 50 10.15 -7.25 -15.61
C VAL A 50 11.06 -6.83 -14.46
N ALA A 51 12.27 -6.34 -14.75
CA ALA A 51 13.19 -5.86 -13.71
C ALA A 51 12.61 -4.65 -12.97
N LEU A 52 12.07 -3.67 -13.71
CA LEU A 52 11.40 -2.50 -13.14
C LEU A 52 10.11 -2.89 -12.40
N ALA A 53 9.31 -3.80 -12.98
CA ALA A 53 8.10 -4.30 -12.32
C ALA A 53 8.42 -5.00 -10.98
N LEU A 54 9.50 -5.79 -10.92
CA LEU A 54 9.93 -6.46 -9.69
C LEU A 54 10.37 -5.46 -8.61
N VAL A 55 11.10 -4.40 -9.00
CA VAL A 55 11.50 -3.34 -8.06
C VAL A 55 10.27 -2.64 -7.48
N VAL A 56 9.30 -2.28 -8.33
CA VAL A 56 8.03 -1.67 -7.88
C VAL A 56 7.24 -2.61 -6.97
N ALA A 57 7.18 -3.90 -7.30
CA ALA A 57 6.51 -4.91 -6.48
C ALA A 57 7.18 -5.09 -5.10
N ALA A 58 8.51 -5.17 -5.06
CA ALA A 58 9.27 -5.27 -3.81
C ALA A 58 9.12 -4.01 -2.94
N MET A 59 9.09 -2.84 -3.57
CA MET A 59 8.87 -1.57 -2.88
C MET A 59 7.46 -1.47 -2.30
N SER A 60 6.45 -1.84 -3.09
CA SER A 60 5.06 -1.96 -2.65
C SER A 60 4.93 -2.89 -1.44
N LEU A 61 5.56 -4.07 -1.49
CA LEU A 61 5.62 -5.00 -0.36
C LEU A 61 6.26 -4.37 0.88
N GLY A 62 7.37 -3.65 0.73
CA GLY A 62 8.03 -2.95 1.84
C GLY A 62 7.11 -1.94 2.52
N ILE A 63 6.37 -1.15 1.74
CA ILE A 63 5.40 -0.17 2.27
C ILE A 63 4.27 -0.87 3.02
N CYS A 64 3.73 -1.96 2.45
CA CYS A 64 2.70 -2.76 3.11
C CYS A 64 3.17 -3.32 4.46
N ILE A 65 4.43 -3.76 4.56
CA ILE A 65 5.02 -4.26 5.82
C ILE A 65 5.16 -3.14 6.84
N ILE A 66 5.64 -1.95 6.44
CA ILE A 66 5.77 -0.79 7.34
C ILE A 66 4.38 -0.38 7.87
N VAL A 67 3.37 -0.34 7.00
CA VAL A 67 1.99 -0.02 7.38
C VAL A 67 1.43 -1.07 8.32
N ALA A 68 1.64 -2.36 8.05
CA ALA A 68 1.20 -3.44 8.94
C ALA A 68 1.86 -3.37 10.32
N ALA A 69 3.16 -3.06 10.37
CA ALA A 69 3.89 -2.89 11.62
C ALA A 69 3.47 -1.64 12.41
N ALA A 70 2.94 -0.60 11.74
CA ALA A 70 2.46 0.61 12.40
C ALA A 70 1.03 0.49 12.97
N ILE A 71 0.24 -0.46 12.46
CA ILE A 71 -1.16 -0.71 12.89
C ILE A 71 -1.24 -1.75 14.01
N HIS A 72 -0.18 -2.55 14.22
CA HIS A 72 -0.03 -3.48 15.34
C HIS A 72 0.42 -2.79 16.62
#